data_AF-A0A3B3SSD8-F1
#
_entry.id   AF-A0A3B3SSD8-F1
#
_cell.length_a   1.000
_cell.length_b   1.000
_cell.length_c   1.000
_cell.angle_alpha   90.00
_cell.angle_beta   90.00
_cell.angle_gamma   90.00
#
_symmetry.space_group_name_H-M   'P 1'
#
loop_
_entity.id
_entity.type
_entity.pdbx_description
1 polymer ?
#
loop_
_entity_poly.entity_id
_entity_poly.type
_entity_poly.pdbx_seq_one_letter_code
_entity_poly.pdbx_strand_id
1 'polypeptide(L)' 'VFQQHKARPHMARVSMDYLRHVEVLLWPARSPDLSPIDHVWDQLERQLRLQDLKGQLQ' A
#
# COMPACT_ATOMS: atom_id res chain seq x y z
N VAL A 1 15.70 3.10 -2.00
CA VAL A 1 14.47 3.07 -2.81
C VAL A 1 13.19 3.23 -1.97
N PHE A 2 12.27 4.11 -2.39
CA PHE A 2 10.95 4.36 -1.83
C PHE A 2 9.89 3.96 -2.85
N GLN A 3 8.87 3.22 -2.42
CA GLN A 3 7.80 2.75 -3.30
C GLN A 3 6.48 3.40 -2.90
N GLN A 4 5.77 3.95 -3.89
CA GLN A 4 4.42 4.52 -3.73
C GLN A 4 3.59 4.25 -4.98
N HIS A 5 2.27 4.19 -4.82
CA HIS A 5 1.36 4.11 -5.96
C HIS A 5 1.23 5.46 -6.66
N LYS A 6 0.92 5.46 -7.96
CA LYS A 6 0.84 6.67 -8.79
C LYS A 6 -0.48 7.43 -8.63
N ALA A 7 -1.11 7.45 -7.45
CA ALA A 7 -2.31 8.28 -7.28
C ALA A 7 -1.96 9.77 -7.39
N ARG A 8 -2.95 10.57 -7.81
CA ARG A 8 -2.77 11.99 -8.11
C ARG A 8 -2.10 12.79 -6.97
N PRO A 9 -2.42 12.59 -5.68
CA PRO A 9 -1.73 13.31 -4.60
C PRO A 9 -0.24 12.96 -4.46
N HIS A 10 0.15 11.71 -4.70
CA HIS A 10 1.54 11.25 -4.64
C HIS A 10 2.38 11.75 -5.81
N MET A 11 1.73 11.96 -6.96
CA MET A 11 2.33 12.54 -8.16
C MET A 11 2.29 14.07 -8.17
N ALA A 12 1.70 14.71 -7.16
CA ALA A 12 1.66 16.17 -7.08
C ALA A 12 3.08 16.73 -6.96
N ARG A 13 3.31 17.90 -7.54
CA ARG A 13 4.64 18.55 -7.55
C ARG A 13 5.22 18.70 -6.15
N VAL A 14 4.43 19.18 -5.20
CA VAL A 14 4.87 19.33 -3.80
C VAL A 14 5.34 18.01 -3.18
N SER A 15 4.65 16.91 -3.47
CA SER A 15 4.99 15.57 -2.99
C SER A 15 6.29 15.07 -3.62
N MET A 16 6.47 15.26 -4.93
CA MET A 16 7.67 14.85 -5.65
C MET A 16 8.88 15.74 -5.32
N ASP A 17 8.68 17.03 -5.09
CA ASP A 17 9.73 17.98 -4.67
C ASP A 17 10.28 17.60 -3.29
N TYR A 18 9.42 17.17 -2.36
CA TYR A 18 9.85 16.62 -1.07
C TYR A 18 10.71 15.36 -1.23
N LEU A 19 10.34 14.50 -2.19
CA LEU A 19 11.04 13.24 -2.47
C LEU A 19 12.26 13.42 -3.41
N ARG A 20 12.69 14.64 -3.73
CA ARG A 20 13.73 14.90 -4.75
C ARG A 20 15.09 14.22 -4.49
N HIS A 21 15.41 13.91 -3.23
CA HIS A 21 16.65 13.22 -2.84
C HIS A 21 16.42 11.76 -2.46
N VAL A 22 15.18 11.27 -2.62
CA VAL A 22 14.80 9.89 -2.36
C VAL A 22 14.68 9.19 -3.70
N GLU A 23 15.35 8.05 -3.84
CA GLU A 23 15.17 7.20 -5.01
C GLU A 23 13.74 6.63 -5.01
N VAL A 24 12.86 7.16 -5.85
CA VAL A 24 11.47 6.67 -5.99
C VAL A 24 11.41 5.57 -7.04
N LEU A 25 10.90 4.40 -6.67
CA LEU A 25 10.70 3.27 -7.57
C LEU A 25 9.64 3.62 -8.63
N LEU A 26 10.03 3.54 -9.91
CA LEU A 26 9.12 3.67 -11.04
C LEU A 26 8.22 2.43 -11.14
N TRP A 27 7.02 2.52 -10.57
CA TRP A 27 6.07 1.41 -10.60
C TRP A 27 5.37 1.26 -11.95
N PRO A 28 5.16 0.04 -12.49
CA PRO A 28 4.29 -0.17 -13.64
C PRO A 28 2.86 0.25 -13.30
N ALA A 29 2.18 0.91 -14.25
CA ALA A 29 0.79 1.29 -14.05
C ALA A 29 -0.08 0.02 -13.98
N ARG A 30 -1.00 -0.04 -12.99
CA ARG A 30 -1.98 -1.13 -12.82
C ARG A 30 -1.42 -2.48 -12.32
N SER A 31 -0.43 -2.45 -11.42
CA SER A 31 0.02 -3.63 -10.68
C SER A 31 -0.21 -3.48 -9.17
N PRO A 32 -1.48 -3.54 -8.69
CA PRO A 32 -1.78 -3.52 -7.26
C PRO A 32 -1.29 -4.80 -6.57
N ASP A 33 -1.23 -5.91 -7.30
CA ASP A 33 -0.74 -7.22 -6.87
C ASP A 33 0.71 -7.22 -6.38
N LEU A 34 1.52 -6.26 -6.85
CA LEU A 34 2.92 -6.16 -6.50
C LEU A 34 3.19 -5.20 -5.32
N SER A 35 2.16 -4.54 -4.77
CA SER A 35 2.33 -3.54 -3.72
C SER A 35 2.51 -4.21 -2.34
N PRO A 36 3.66 -4.06 -1.66
CA PRO A 36 3.88 -4.68 -0.35
C PRO A 36 2.83 -4.27 0.68
N ILE A 37 2.30 -3.04 0.59
CA ILE A 37 1.27 -2.56 1.52
C ILE A 37 -0.08 -3.24 1.29
N ASP A 38 -0.42 -3.57 0.04
CA ASP A 38 -1.67 -4.28 -0.27
C ASP A 38 -1.62 -5.72 0.26
N HIS A 39 -0.43 -6.35 0.22
CA HIS A 39 -0.23 -7.67 0.83
C HIS A 39 -0.40 -7.64 2.36
N VAL A 40 0.16 -6.62 3.02
CA VAL A 40 0.00 -6.45 4.47
C VAL A 40 -1.48 -6.20 4.83
N TRP A 41 -2.19 -5.41 4.02
CA TRP A 41 -3.63 -5.19 4.23
C TRP A 41 -4.44 -6.48 4.08
N ASP A 42 -4.19 -7.31 3.07
CA ASP A 42 -4.86 -8.61 2.92
C ASP A 42 -4.61 -9.53 4.13
N GLN A 43 -3.36 -9.59 4.62
CA GLN A 43 -3.05 -10.37 5.83
C GLN A 43 -3.80 -9.87 7.05
N LEU A 44 -3.83 -8.55 7.26
CA LEU A 44 -4.56 -7.95 8.38
C LEU A 44 -6.07 -8.22 8.28
N GLU A 45 -6.65 -8.07 7.09
CA GLU A 45 -8.08 -8.28 6.87
C GLU A 45 -8.47 -9.75 7.13
N ARG A 46 -7.63 -10.71 6.72
CA ARG A 46 -7.81 -12.13 7.05
C ARG A 46 -7.76 -12.39 8.55
N GLN A 47 -6.82 -11.76 9.26
CA GLN A 47 -6.73 -11.91 10.72
C GLN A 47 -7.96 -11.35 11.42
N LEU A 48 -8.44 -10.17 11.01
CA LEU A 48 -9.67 -9.57 11.55
C LEU A 48 -10.89 -10.47 11.32
N ARG A 49 -11.04 -11.02 10.10
CA ARG A 49 -12.11 -11.98 9.80
C ARG A 49 -12.04 -13.23 10.69
N LEU A 50 -10.85 -13.76 10.94
CA LEU A 50 -10.68 -14.91 11.84
C LEU A 50 -11.00 -14.58 13.29
N GLN A 51 -10.70 -13.37 13.75
CA GLN A 51 -11.06 -12.93 15.10
C GLN A 51 -12.58 -12.77 15.25
N ASP A 52 -13.25 -12.18 14.26
CA ASP A 52 -14.70 -12.03 14.25
C ASP A 52 -15.41 -13.40 14.28
N LEU A 53 -14.98 -14.34 13.43
CA LEU A 53 -15.48 -15.70 13.42
C LEU A 53 -15.29 -16.42 14.77
N LYS A 54 -14.15 -16.21 15.44
CA LYS A 54 -13.92 -16.77 16.78
C LYS A 54 -14.86 -16.17 17.83
N GLY A 55 -15.14 -14.87 17.74
CA GLY A 55 -16.09 -14.20 18.63
C GLY A 55 -17.54 -14.63 18.43
N GLN A 56 -17.92 -15.06 17.22
CA GLN A 56 -19.27 -15.58 16.92
C GLN A 56 -19.49 -17.04 17.36
N LEU A 57 -18.40 -17.79 17.57
CA LEU A 57 -18.43 -19.21 17.96
C LEU A 57 -18.24 -19.42 19.48
N GLN A 58 -18.07 -18.35 20.25
CA GLN A 58 -18.04 -18.33 21.72
C GLN A 58 -19.36 -17.80 22.29
#